data_AF-A0A925TP19-F1
#
_entry.id   AF-A0A925TP19-F1
#
_cell.length_a   1.000
_cell.length_b   1.000
_cell.length_c   1.000
_cell.angle_alpha   90.00
_cell.angle_beta   90.00
_cell.angle_gamma   90.00
#
_symmetry.space_group_name_H-M   'P 1'
#
loop_
_entity.id
_entity.type
_entity.pdbx_description
1 polymer ?
#
loop_
_entity_poly.entity_id
_entity_poly.type
_entity_poly.pdbx_seq_one_letter_code
_entity_poly.pdbx_strand_id
1 'polypeptide(L)'
;MALFGSAEATIARSDYDITLEGGTSTWGKLKARATINVTPAVPLLPCDCNIKIKSKPIGDSNDVARLSILLEAVVDSTVKKLTVEVDIANESDERRVSVGDGVVTVGDFSHAFSFEGSVVNLQYYKSDVIRRNIPNPRYVQGRQFHDILMKIPLENEDLIQTWELTLSGIRNSGPNFGDWVRDFWFIGPARNALDEGGQRISNLEVVSIGTEGTAEQPLGVSNWRFSNAGSGVVEALSRWLELFPVDKLLRREASIEGGFRSDSQGIEVKVDGELPGLSIDAGGGLRRILNHPLIPLIHHGIIGKYNDFRVDSQLTLTLPKGYKIRSSAPQYRTQNQETYKWYGGSYAKWVEHVCKGGTGQFEILYAQ
;
A
#
# COMPACT_ATOMS: atom_id res chain seq x y z
N MET A 1 0.52 38.44 -33.17
CA MET A 1 1.24 39.12 -32.08
C MET A 1 1.32 38.16 -30.90
N ALA A 2 2.53 37.73 -30.58
CA ALA A 2 2.79 36.81 -29.47
C ALA A 2 2.70 37.56 -28.13
N LEU A 3 1.77 37.15 -27.27
CA LEU A 3 1.80 37.49 -25.85
C LEU A 3 2.49 36.32 -25.14
N PHE A 4 3.81 36.42 -25.00
CA PHE A 4 4.57 35.62 -24.05
C PHE A 4 4.21 36.09 -22.65
N GLY A 5 3.06 35.63 -22.12
CA GLY A 5 2.90 35.51 -20.68
C GLY A 5 3.90 34.44 -20.23
N SER A 6 4.77 34.76 -19.29
CA SER A 6 5.58 33.75 -18.60
C SER A 6 4.62 32.67 -18.09
N ALA A 7 4.67 31.47 -18.66
CA ALA A 7 3.94 30.34 -18.09
C ALA A 7 4.34 30.26 -16.62
N GLU A 8 3.35 30.42 -15.73
CA GLU A 8 3.58 30.33 -14.30
C GLU A 8 4.23 28.97 -14.01
N ALA A 9 5.38 28.97 -13.33
CA ALA A 9 6.11 27.73 -13.14
C ALA A 9 5.26 26.76 -12.31
N THR A 10 5.02 25.56 -12.81
CA THR A 10 4.42 24.48 -12.02
C THR A 10 5.34 24.15 -10.85
N ILE A 11 4.85 24.32 -9.62
CA ILE A 11 5.59 24.05 -8.38
C ILE A 11 4.83 22.98 -7.61
N ALA A 12 5.49 21.86 -7.33
CA ALA A 12 5.04 20.88 -6.37
C ALA A 12 5.47 21.33 -4.97
N ARG A 13 4.50 21.61 -4.10
CA ARG A 13 4.73 22.00 -2.71
C ARG A 13 4.48 20.81 -1.81
N SER A 14 5.39 20.48 -0.91
CA SER A 14 5.15 19.41 0.05
C SER A 14 5.91 19.55 1.37
N ASP A 15 5.27 19.09 2.44
CA ASP A 15 5.83 19.09 3.79
C ASP A 15 5.64 17.71 4.42
N TYR A 16 6.72 17.18 4.99
CA TYR A 16 6.76 15.90 5.65
C TYR A 16 7.30 16.07 7.08
N ASP A 17 6.62 15.52 8.07
CA ASP A 17 7.03 15.51 9.48
C ASP A 17 7.05 14.07 9.99
N ILE A 18 8.18 13.67 10.55
CA ILE A 18 8.35 12.38 11.21
C ILE A 18 8.85 12.63 12.64
N THR A 19 8.15 12.08 13.62
CA THR A 19 8.58 12.09 15.03
C THR A 19 8.71 10.65 15.52
N LEU A 20 9.90 10.26 15.99
CA LEU A 20 10.20 8.89 16.40
C LEU A 20 10.14 8.69 17.91
N GLU A 21 9.73 7.50 18.33
CA GLU A 21 9.91 7.02 19.71
C GLU A 21 11.32 6.43 19.92
N GLY A 22 11.81 6.47 21.17
CA GLY A 22 13.14 5.97 21.55
C GLY A 22 13.14 4.58 22.18
N GLY A 23 14.31 4.15 22.64
CA GLY A 23 14.48 2.83 23.25
C GLY A 23 14.32 1.71 22.23
N THR A 24 13.55 0.68 22.58
CA THR A 24 13.28 -0.46 21.69
C THR A 24 12.09 -0.24 20.75
N SER A 25 11.37 0.89 20.89
CA SER A 25 10.19 1.20 20.09
C SER A 25 10.55 1.39 18.62
N THR A 26 9.68 0.92 17.72
CA THR A 26 9.74 1.19 16.28
C THR A 26 8.69 2.20 15.85
N TRP A 27 7.90 2.71 16.80
CA TRP A 27 6.80 3.64 16.54
C TRP A 27 7.29 5.03 16.15
N GLY A 28 6.42 5.71 15.41
CA GLY A 28 6.51 7.14 15.23
C GLY A 28 5.22 7.72 14.70
N LYS A 29 5.20 9.04 14.64
CA LYS A 29 4.13 9.83 14.03
C LYS A 29 4.62 10.32 12.67
N LEU A 30 3.73 10.27 11.69
CA LEU A 30 3.95 10.76 10.34
C LEU A 30 2.88 11.80 10.01
N LYS A 31 3.28 12.91 9.42
CA LYS A 31 2.39 13.83 8.70
C LYS A 31 2.98 14.15 7.35
N ALA A 32 2.16 14.14 6.31
CA ALA A 32 2.56 14.51 4.97
C ALA A 32 1.48 15.36 4.31
N ARG A 33 1.90 16.38 3.58
CA ARG A 33 1.04 17.28 2.80
C ARG A 33 1.68 17.51 1.45
N ALA A 34 0.90 17.51 0.38
CA ALA A 34 1.38 17.96 -0.91
C ALA A 34 0.29 18.64 -1.73
N THR A 35 0.67 19.63 -2.52
CA THR A 35 -0.17 20.31 -3.52
C THR A 35 0.60 20.54 -4.81
N ILE A 36 -0.07 20.35 -5.94
CA ILE A 36 0.48 20.64 -7.27
C ILE A 36 -0.67 21.02 -8.22
N ASN A 37 -0.46 22.06 -9.03
CA ASN A 37 -1.44 22.55 -10.00
C ASN A 37 -1.20 21.87 -11.36
N VAL A 38 -1.51 20.58 -11.45
CA VAL A 38 -1.49 19.80 -12.69
C VAL A 38 -2.75 18.95 -12.78
N THR A 39 -3.19 18.67 -14.00
CA THR A 39 -4.30 17.76 -14.25
C THR A 39 -3.89 16.32 -13.89
N PRO A 40 -4.64 15.61 -13.02
CA PRO A 40 -4.41 14.21 -12.70
C PRO A 40 -4.67 13.32 -13.93
N ALA A 41 -4.10 12.12 -13.93
CA ALA A 41 -4.24 11.16 -15.03
C ALA A 41 -5.57 10.38 -15.03
N VAL A 42 -6.43 10.58 -14.02
CA VAL A 42 -7.73 9.90 -13.92
C VAL A 42 -8.65 10.44 -15.02
N PRO A 43 -9.29 9.58 -15.84
CA PRO A 43 -10.11 10.04 -16.97
C PRO A 43 -11.48 10.61 -16.56
N LEU A 44 -11.87 10.45 -15.29
CA LEU A 44 -13.12 10.94 -14.71
C LEU A 44 -12.80 11.87 -13.54
N LEU A 45 -13.19 13.14 -13.66
CA LEU A 45 -12.91 14.20 -12.69
C LEU A 45 -14.19 14.99 -12.37
N PRO A 46 -14.34 15.53 -11.14
CA PRO A 46 -13.43 15.40 -10.00
C PRO A 46 -13.32 13.97 -9.45
N CYS A 47 -12.19 13.67 -8.84
CA CYS A 47 -11.90 12.41 -8.18
C CYS A 47 -11.31 12.70 -6.81
N ASP A 48 -12.05 12.35 -5.77
CA ASP A 48 -11.66 12.54 -4.38
C ASP A 48 -11.71 11.20 -3.65
N CYS A 49 -10.79 10.97 -2.71
CA CYS A 49 -10.79 9.75 -1.91
C CYS A 49 -10.20 10.00 -0.53
N ASN A 50 -10.81 9.39 0.48
CA ASN A 50 -10.29 9.26 1.83
C ASN A 50 -10.15 7.77 2.17
N ILE A 51 -9.07 7.44 2.87
CA ILE A 51 -8.80 6.11 3.41
C ILE A 51 -8.38 6.23 4.87
N LYS A 52 -8.93 5.37 5.71
CA LYS A 52 -8.54 5.21 7.10
C LYS A 52 -8.26 3.75 7.38
N ILE A 53 -7.09 3.47 7.93
CA ILE A 53 -6.66 2.14 8.31
C ILE A 53 -6.32 2.15 9.79
N LYS A 54 -6.87 1.20 10.53
CA LYS A 54 -6.59 0.99 11.95
C LYS A 54 -6.15 -0.43 12.18
N SER A 55 -5.20 -0.64 13.08
CA SER A 55 -4.83 -1.97 13.53
C SER A 55 -4.65 -1.99 15.04
N LYS A 56 -5.29 -2.95 15.70
CA LYS A 56 -5.12 -3.17 17.14
C LYS A 56 -4.91 -4.66 17.40
N PRO A 57 -4.05 -5.03 18.37
CA PRO A 57 -3.95 -6.42 18.79
C PRO A 57 -5.24 -6.84 19.48
N ILE A 58 -5.63 -8.10 19.29
CA ILE A 58 -6.79 -8.73 19.94
C ILE A 58 -6.37 -10.05 20.59
N GLY A 59 -7.19 -10.52 21.52
CA GLY A 59 -6.91 -11.73 22.30
C GLY A 59 -5.78 -11.54 23.33
N ASP A 60 -5.57 -12.57 24.15
CA ASP A 60 -4.60 -12.51 25.25
C ASP A 60 -3.14 -12.66 24.77
N SER A 61 -2.94 -13.39 23.67
CA SER A 61 -1.65 -13.68 23.05
C SER A 61 -1.06 -12.49 22.28
N ASN A 62 -1.88 -11.51 21.86
CA ASN A 62 -1.46 -10.34 21.05
C ASN A 62 -0.77 -10.71 19.72
N ASP A 63 -0.96 -11.94 19.25
CA ASP A 63 -0.45 -12.46 17.97
C ASP A 63 -1.47 -12.32 16.83
N VAL A 64 -2.72 -12.03 17.17
CA VAL A 64 -3.79 -11.65 16.23
C VAL A 64 -3.98 -10.13 16.26
N ALA A 65 -4.04 -9.52 15.08
CA ALA A 65 -4.38 -8.11 14.93
C ALA A 65 -5.70 -7.97 14.19
N ARG A 66 -6.59 -7.15 14.75
CA ARG A 66 -7.78 -6.67 14.05
C ARG A 66 -7.42 -5.46 13.21
N LEU A 67 -7.58 -5.57 11.91
CA LEU A 67 -7.39 -4.52 10.93
C LEU A 67 -8.78 -4.02 10.48
N SER A 68 -9.01 -2.71 10.56
CA SER A 68 -10.21 -2.06 10.04
C SER A 68 -9.82 -1.08 8.95
N ILE A 69 -10.48 -1.18 7.79
CA ILE A 69 -10.28 -0.32 6.63
C ILE A 69 -11.60 0.37 6.30
N LEU A 70 -11.54 1.68 6.13
CA LEU A 70 -12.62 2.50 5.58
C LEU A 70 -12.07 3.28 4.40
N LEU A 71 -12.65 3.09 3.21
CA LEU A 71 -12.37 3.88 2.02
C LEU A 71 -13.66 4.53 1.55
N GLU A 72 -13.61 5.84 1.31
CA GLU A 72 -14.72 6.62 0.76
C GLU A 72 -14.19 7.44 -0.41
N ALA A 73 -14.83 7.34 -1.57
CA ALA A 73 -14.41 8.02 -2.78
C ALA A 73 -15.60 8.65 -3.51
N VAL A 74 -15.34 9.76 -4.20
CA VAL A 74 -16.29 10.39 -5.13
C VAL A 74 -15.60 10.46 -6.48
N VAL A 75 -16.15 9.78 -7.48
CA VAL A 75 -15.63 9.79 -8.84
C VAL A 75 -16.76 10.19 -9.77
N ASP A 76 -16.61 11.34 -10.43
CA ASP A 76 -17.64 11.93 -11.30
C ASP A 76 -19.03 11.93 -10.62
N SER A 77 -19.09 12.57 -9.45
CA SER A 77 -20.28 12.69 -8.59
C SER A 77 -20.80 11.39 -7.96
N THR A 78 -20.28 10.21 -8.34
CA THR A 78 -20.74 8.93 -7.78
C THR A 78 -19.95 8.57 -6.53
N VAL A 79 -20.64 8.54 -5.39
CA VAL A 79 -20.10 8.12 -4.09
C VAL A 79 -19.86 6.61 -4.06
N LYS A 80 -18.70 6.22 -3.54
CA LYS A 80 -18.25 4.84 -3.39
C LYS A 80 -17.72 4.65 -1.99
N LYS A 81 -17.97 3.48 -1.41
CA LYS A 81 -17.53 3.14 -0.05
C LYS A 81 -17.10 1.69 0.02
N LEU A 82 -16.04 1.44 0.77
CA LEU A 82 -15.60 0.10 1.15
C LEU A 82 -15.28 0.11 2.65
N THR A 83 -15.91 -0.81 3.38
CA THR A 83 -15.60 -1.10 4.78
C THR A 83 -15.16 -2.55 4.90
N VAL A 84 -14.04 -2.80 5.58
CA VAL A 84 -13.53 -4.14 5.85
C VAL A 84 -13.07 -4.21 7.30
N GLU A 85 -13.48 -5.25 8.03
CA GLU A 85 -12.88 -5.65 9.29
C GLU A 85 -12.31 -7.06 9.13
N VAL A 86 -11.04 -7.25 9.46
CA VAL A 86 -10.34 -8.52 9.27
C VAL A 86 -9.40 -8.80 10.42
N ASP A 87 -9.47 -10.00 10.96
CA ASP A 87 -8.55 -10.51 11.96
C ASP A 87 -7.43 -11.28 11.25
N ILE A 88 -6.18 -10.91 11.54
CA ILE A 88 -4.99 -11.39 10.84
C ILE A 88 -4.00 -11.96 11.85
N ALA A 89 -3.47 -13.15 11.56
CA ALA A 89 -2.45 -13.80 12.39
C ALA A 89 -1.37 -14.50 11.54
N ASN A 90 -0.12 -14.48 12.02
CA ASN A 90 0.92 -15.34 11.46
C ASN A 90 0.79 -16.73 12.09
N GLU A 91 0.73 -17.77 11.26
CA GLU A 91 0.89 -19.15 11.74
C GLU A 91 2.34 -19.61 11.70
N SER A 92 3.13 -19.02 10.80
CA SER A 92 4.57 -19.20 10.71
C SER A 92 5.21 -17.96 10.06
N ASP A 93 6.53 -17.96 9.93
CA ASP A 93 7.26 -16.90 9.22
C ASP A 93 6.88 -16.79 7.73
N GLU A 94 6.26 -17.83 7.17
CA GLU A 94 5.92 -17.91 5.75
C GLU A 94 4.40 -17.91 5.53
N ARG A 95 3.60 -18.34 6.51
CA ARG A 95 2.12 -18.44 6.37
C ARG A 95 1.40 -17.46 7.29
N ARG A 96 0.50 -16.67 6.69
CA ARG A 96 -0.45 -15.78 7.39
C ARG A 96 -1.88 -16.15 7.03
N VAL A 97 -2.77 -16.06 8.00
CA VAL A 97 -4.20 -16.31 7.83
C VAL A 97 -5.00 -15.06 8.15
N SER A 98 -6.16 -14.97 7.54
CA SER A 98 -7.10 -13.87 7.73
C SER A 98 -8.54 -14.35 7.67
N VAL A 99 -9.36 -13.83 8.56
CA VAL A 99 -10.83 -14.00 8.53
C VAL A 99 -11.46 -12.64 8.70
N GLY A 100 -12.40 -12.30 7.82
CA GLY A 100 -13.01 -10.97 7.84
C GLY A 100 -14.27 -10.86 7.03
N ASP A 101 -14.86 -9.69 7.13
CA ASP A 101 -16.06 -9.30 6.40
C ASP A 101 -15.99 -7.83 5.98
N GLY A 102 -16.93 -7.46 5.12
CA GLY A 102 -17.01 -6.11 4.62
C GLY A 102 -18.25 -5.83 3.79
N VAL A 103 -18.34 -4.57 3.39
CA VAL A 103 -19.42 -4.05 2.54
C VAL A 103 -18.79 -3.12 1.51
N VAL A 104 -19.21 -3.25 0.26
CA VAL A 104 -18.92 -2.31 -0.80
C VAL A 104 -20.21 -1.63 -1.26
N THR A 105 -20.12 -0.33 -1.54
CA THR A 105 -21.23 0.50 -2.01
C THR A 105 -20.77 1.36 -3.18
N VAL A 106 -21.59 1.44 -4.23
CA VAL A 106 -21.38 2.29 -5.40
C VAL A 106 -22.72 2.90 -5.79
N GLY A 107 -22.89 4.21 -5.56
CA GLY A 107 -24.18 4.86 -5.79
C GLY A 107 -25.27 4.29 -4.89
N ASP A 108 -26.33 3.76 -5.49
CA ASP A 108 -27.45 3.09 -4.82
C ASP A 108 -27.24 1.59 -4.60
N PHE A 109 -26.27 0.98 -5.27
CA PHE A 109 -25.94 -0.44 -5.14
C PHE A 109 -25.00 -0.70 -3.96
N SER A 110 -25.27 -1.76 -3.19
CA SER A 110 -24.35 -2.26 -2.17
C SER A 110 -24.44 -3.77 -2.02
N HIS A 111 -23.35 -4.40 -1.60
CA HIS A 111 -23.37 -5.80 -1.17
C HIS A 111 -22.35 -6.06 -0.05
N ALA A 112 -22.71 -7.00 0.82
CA ALA A 112 -21.83 -7.52 1.84
C ALA A 112 -20.99 -8.70 1.32
N PHE A 113 -19.90 -9.00 2.00
CA PHE A 113 -19.12 -10.20 1.78
C PHE A 113 -18.42 -10.63 3.07
N SER A 114 -18.10 -11.92 3.17
CA SER A 114 -17.17 -12.46 4.17
C SER A 114 -16.16 -13.37 3.50
N PHE A 115 -15.00 -13.53 4.13
CA PHE A 115 -13.94 -14.36 3.59
C PHE A 115 -13.07 -14.97 4.69
N GLU A 116 -12.50 -16.11 4.34
CA GLU A 116 -11.40 -16.76 5.03
C GLU A 116 -10.29 -16.96 4.01
N GLY A 117 -9.05 -16.66 4.40
CA GLY A 117 -7.93 -16.70 3.47
C GLY A 117 -6.64 -17.10 4.13
N SER A 118 -5.76 -17.71 3.34
CA SER A 118 -4.37 -17.92 3.73
C SER A 118 -3.42 -17.49 2.63
N VAL A 119 -2.30 -16.91 3.06
CA VAL A 119 -1.23 -16.46 2.18
C VAL A 119 0.07 -17.09 2.63
N VAL A 120 0.74 -17.77 1.70
CA VAL A 120 2.06 -18.38 1.91
C VAL A 120 3.10 -17.63 1.08
N ASN A 121 4.09 -17.05 1.74
CA ASN A 121 5.18 -16.31 1.12
C ASN A 121 6.44 -17.17 0.99
N LEU A 122 6.77 -17.55 -0.24
CA LEU A 122 7.96 -18.31 -0.59
C LEU A 122 9.01 -17.40 -1.22
N GLN A 123 10.15 -17.20 -0.55
CA GLN A 123 11.31 -16.56 -1.18
C GLN A 123 12.13 -17.60 -1.94
N TYR A 124 12.60 -17.25 -3.13
CA TYR A 124 13.39 -18.16 -3.94
C TYR A 124 14.87 -18.17 -3.53
N TYR A 125 15.40 -19.37 -3.32
CA TYR A 125 16.84 -19.63 -3.17
C TYR A 125 17.54 -18.76 -2.12
N LYS A 126 16.94 -18.65 -0.92
CA LYS A 126 17.61 -18.01 0.24
C LYS A 126 18.97 -18.65 0.47
N SER A 127 19.97 -17.84 0.78
CA SER A 127 21.34 -18.32 1.05
C SER A 127 21.93 -17.58 2.24
N ASP A 128 22.52 -18.34 3.18
CA ASP A 128 23.27 -17.79 4.30
C ASP A 128 24.46 -16.95 3.87
N VAL A 129 25.02 -17.23 2.69
CA VAL A 129 26.11 -16.43 2.11
C VAL A 129 25.61 -15.02 1.80
N ILE A 130 24.41 -14.88 1.23
CA ILE A 130 23.82 -13.55 0.98
C ILE A 130 23.56 -12.85 2.31
N ARG A 131 22.91 -13.54 3.25
CA ARG A 131 22.51 -12.98 4.54
C ARG A 131 23.68 -12.39 5.34
N ARG A 132 24.84 -13.07 5.37
CA ARG A 132 26.00 -12.61 6.16
C ARG A 132 26.90 -11.60 5.46
N ASN A 133 26.75 -11.42 4.14
CA ASN A 133 27.57 -10.50 3.35
C ASN A 133 26.83 -9.22 2.92
N ILE A 134 25.49 -9.24 2.87
CA ILE A 134 24.70 -8.10 2.44
C ILE A 134 24.02 -7.45 3.65
N PRO A 135 24.48 -6.28 4.12
CA PRO A 135 24.01 -5.67 5.38
C PRO A 135 22.60 -5.06 5.28
N ASN A 136 22.12 -4.76 4.07
CA ASN A 136 20.81 -4.18 3.82
C ASN A 136 20.22 -4.70 2.49
N PRO A 137 19.72 -5.96 2.45
CA PRO A 137 19.17 -6.53 1.22
C PRO A 137 17.91 -5.78 0.78
N ARG A 138 17.84 -5.44 -0.51
CA ARG A 138 16.70 -4.70 -1.10
C ARG A 138 15.81 -5.61 -1.94
N TYR A 139 16.41 -6.32 -2.89
CA TYR A 139 15.69 -7.18 -3.82
C TYR A 139 15.73 -8.62 -3.34
N VAL A 140 14.55 -9.16 -3.00
CA VAL A 140 14.39 -10.56 -2.61
C VAL A 140 13.27 -11.18 -3.44
N GLN A 141 13.64 -12.08 -4.35
CA GLN A 141 12.72 -12.72 -5.29
C GLN A 141 11.85 -13.78 -4.61
N GLY A 142 10.68 -14.05 -5.17
CA GLY A 142 9.82 -15.11 -4.66
C GLY A 142 8.46 -15.20 -5.33
N ARG A 143 7.54 -15.89 -4.65
CA ARG A 143 6.13 -15.99 -4.98
C ARG A 143 5.29 -16.13 -3.71
N GLN A 144 4.10 -15.54 -3.76
CA GLN A 144 3.09 -15.59 -2.72
C GLN A 144 1.87 -16.32 -3.26
N PHE A 145 1.39 -17.30 -2.51
CA PHE A 145 0.25 -18.13 -2.87
C PHE A 145 -0.94 -17.76 -2.00
N HIS A 146 -2.06 -17.45 -2.64
CA HIS A 146 -3.32 -17.10 -1.98
C HIS A 146 -4.30 -18.24 -2.16
N ASP A 147 -4.97 -18.62 -1.07
CA ASP A 147 -6.11 -19.54 -1.05
C ASP A 147 -7.25 -18.84 -0.31
N ILE A 148 -8.38 -18.62 -0.99
CA ILE A 148 -9.45 -17.72 -0.55
C ILE A 148 -10.80 -18.42 -0.66
N LEU A 149 -11.48 -18.55 0.47
CA LEU A 149 -12.89 -18.89 0.56
C LEU A 149 -13.69 -17.60 0.77
N MET A 150 -14.62 -17.28 -0.12
CA MET A 150 -15.43 -16.07 -0.05
C MET A 150 -16.92 -16.41 -0.13
N LYS A 151 -17.73 -15.71 0.66
CA LYS A 151 -19.19 -15.86 0.76
C LYS A 151 -19.87 -14.52 0.53
N ILE A 152 -20.86 -14.51 -0.36
CA ILE A 152 -21.62 -13.31 -0.77
C ILE A 152 -23.12 -13.62 -0.68
N PRO A 153 -23.89 -12.92 0.18
CA PRO A 153 -25.35 -13.00 0.17
C PRO A 153 -25.90 -12.53 -1.18
N LEU A 154 -26.73 -13.33 -1.84
CA LEU A 154 -27.32 -13.01 -3.15
C LEU A 154 -28.68 -12.33 -2.96
N GLU A 155 -28.65 -11.14 -2.37
CA GLU A 155 -29.83 -10.44 -1.82
C GLU A 155 -30.59 -9.56 -2.83
N ASN A 156 -30.06 -9.39 -4.05
CA ASN A 156 -30.70 -8.60 -5.11
C ASN A 156 -30.45 -9.19 -6.51
N GLU A 157 -31.20 -8.72 -7.50
CA GLU A 157 -31.17 -9.24 -8.87
C GLU A 157 -29.80 -9.05 -9.54
N ASP A 158 -29.11 -7.93 -9.31
CA ASP A 158 -27.78 -7.68 -9.89
C ASP A 158 -26.76 -8.71 -9.40
N LEU A 159 -26.79 -9.05 -8.12
CA LEU A 159 -25.94 -10.08 -7.52
C LEU A 159 -26.27 -11.47 -8.05
N ILE A 160 -27.55 -11.83 -8.14
CA ILE A 160 -28.00 -13.12 -8.67
C ILE A 160 -27.57 -13.27 -10.13
N GLN A 161 -27.82 -12.26 -10.96
CA GLN A 161 -27.45 -12.28 -12.37
C GLN A 161 -25.92 -12.39 -12.55
N THR A 162 -25.16 -11.58 -11.80
CA THR A 162 -23.68 -11.64 -11.85
C THR A 162 -23.16 -13.00 -11.42
N TRP A 163 -23.77 -13.61 -10.39
CA TRP A 163 -23.42 -14.94 -9.89
C TRP A 163 -23.68 -16.03 -10.94
N GLU A 164 -24.86 -16.05 -11.57
CA GLU A 164 -25.23 -17.01 -12.60
C GLU A 164 -24.33 -16.91 -13.83
N LEU A 165 -24.02 -15.69 -14.28
CA LEU A 165 -23.09 -15.46 -15.38
C LEU A 165 -21.67 -15.91 -15.05
N THR A 166 -21.22 -15.67 -13.82
CA THR A 166 -19.89 -16.13 -13.34
C THR A 166 -19.81 -17.65 -13.28
N LEU A 167 -20.83 -18.31 -12.71
CA LEU A 167 -20.95 -19.76 -12.68
C LEU A 167 -20.92 -20.36 -14.09
N SER A 168 -21.70 -19.80 -15.00
CA SER A 168 -21.74 -20.21 -16.41
C SER A 168 -20.38 -20.01 -17.08
N GLY A 169 -19.75 -18.85 -16.88
CA GLY A 169 -18.42 -18.53 -17.43
C GLY A 169 -17.35 -19.53 -17.01
N ILE A 170 -17.31 -19.89 -15.72
CA ILE A 170 -16.37 -20.88 -15.18
C ILE A 170 -16.63 -22.27 -15.79
N ARG A 171 -17.90 -22.71 -15.84
CA ARG A 171 -18.27 -24.05 -16.33
C ARG A 171 -18.03 -24.22 -17.83
N ASN A 172 -18.22 -23.16 -18.62
CA ASN A 172 -18.20 -23.24 -20.07
C ASN A 172 -16.87 -22.83 -20.71
N SER A 173 -15.97 -22.14 -19.98
CA SER A 173 -14.72 -21.60 -20.56
C SER A 173 -13.47 -22.44 -20.27
N GLY A 174 -13.58 -23.47 -19.42
CA GLY A 174 -12.44 -24.30 -19.02
C GLY A 174 -11.26 -23.46 -18.49
N PRO A 175 -10.02 -23.71 -18.92
CA PRO A 175 -8.85 -22.97 -18.42
C PRO A 175 -8.82 -21.49 -18.84
N ASN A 176 -9.60 -21.09 -19.85
CA ASN A 176 -9.60 -19.72 -20.36
C ASN A 176 -10.19 -18.73 -19.35
N PHE A 177 -11.12 -19.16 -18.50
CA PHE A 177 -11.69 -18.29 -17.45
C PHE A 177 -10.58 -17.73 -16.56
N GLY A 178 -9.73 -18.62 -16.03
CA GLY A 178 -8.64 -18.25 -15.12
C GLY A 178 -7.55 -17.38 -15.76
N ASP A 179 -7.41 -17.45 -17.07
CA ASP A 179 -6.49 -16.60 -17.83
C ASP A 179 -7.09 -15.21 -18.08
N TRP A 180 -8.24 -15.15 -18.75
CA TRP A 180 -8.89 -13.93 -19.23
C TRP A 180 -9.45 -13.06 -18.10
N VAL A 181 -9.81 -13.65 -16.96
CA VAL A 181 -10.27 -12.89 -15.79
C VAL A 181 -9.23 -11.91 -15.28
N ARG A 182 -7.94 -12.09 -15.62
CA ARG A 182 -6.88 -11.15 -15.23
C ARG A 182 -7.03 -9.78 -15.90
N ASP A 183 -7.52 -9.73 -17.13
CA ASP A 183 -7.74 -8.46 -17.82
C ASP A 183 -8.98 -7.74 -17.28
N PHE A 184 -9.96 -8.51 -16.77
CA PHE A 184 -11.11 -7.97 -16.02
C PHE A 184 -10.70 -7.45 -14.64
N TRP A 185 -9.93 -8.25 -13.88
CA TRP A 185 -9.51 -7.91 -12.52
C TRP A 185 -8.59 -6.68 -12.49
N PHE A 186 -7.61 -6.62 -13.39
CA PHE A 186 -6.67 -5.50 -13.47
C PHE A 186 -7.15 -4.42 -14.46
N ILE A 187 -8.31 -3.82 -14.16
CA ILE A 187 -8.98 -2.83 -15.00
C ILE A 187 -8.12 -1.59 -15.32
N GLY A 188 -8.21 -1.11 -16.55
CA GLY A 188 -7.56 0.13 -17.00
C GLY A 188 -6.02 0.04 -16.93
N PRO A 189 -5.33 1.01 -16.31
CA PRO A 189 -3.86 1.02 -16.27
C PRO A 189 -3.25 0.00 -15.30
N ALA A 190 -4.06 -0.70 -14.49
CA ALA A 190 -3.56 -1.59 -13.44
C ALA A 190 -2.77 -2.78 -14.00
N ARG A 191 -3.14 -3.30 -15.18
CA ARG A 191 -2.41 -4.41 -15.82
C ARG A 191 -0.96 -4.04 -16.15
N ASN A 192 -0.75 -2.87 -16.75
CA ASN A 192 0.58 -2.38 -17.12
C ASN A 192 1.45 -2.11 -15.87
N ALA A 193 0.84 -1.67 -14.76
CA ALA A 193 1.57 -1.44 -13.52
C ALA A 193 2.21 -2.72 -12.94
N LEU A 194 1.62 -3.91 -13.19
CA LEU A 194 2.21 -5.18 -12.75
C LEU A 194 3.59 -5.41 -13.40
N ASP A 195 3.67 -5.24 -14.73
CA ASP A 195 4.92 -5.48 -15.45
C ASP A 195 5.99 -4.44 -15.06
N GLU A 196 5.60 -3.18 -14.87
CA GLU A 196 6.53 -2.13 -14.42
C GLU A 196 7.06 -2.37 -13.00
N GLY A 197 6.24 -2.94 -12.12
CA GLY A 197 6.64 -3.37 -10.78
C GLY A 197 7.48 -4.66 -10.77
N GLY A 198 7.72 -5.29 -11.93
CA GLY A 198 8.34 -6.62 -12.00
C GLY A 198 7.51 -7.69 -11.30
N GLN A 199 6.19 -7.52 -11.30
CA GLN A 199 5.20 -8.36 -10.66
C GLN A 199 4.48 -9.24 -11.68
N ARG A 200 4.21 -10.50 -11.33
CA ARG A 200 3.45 -11.42 -12.18
C ARG A 200 2.30 -12.04 -11.41
N ILE A 201 1.14 -12.13 -12.03
CA ILE A 201 -0.05 -12.80 -11.48
C ILE A 201 -0.30 -14.09 -12.26
N SER A 202 -0.39 -15.23 -11.57
CA SER A 202 -0.75 -16.51 -12.20
C SER A 202 -2.19 -16.49 -12.70
N ASN A 203 -2.55 -17.47 -13.51
CA ASN A 203 -3.97 -17.72 -13.80
C ASN A 203 -4.70 -18.02 -12.49
N LEU A 204 -5.97 -17.64 -12.43
CA LEU A 204 -6.86 -17.92 -11.32
C LEU A 204 -7.36 -19.37 -11.43
N GLU A 205 -7.28 -20.11 -10.33
CA GLU A 205 -7.82 -21.46 -10.22
C GLU A 205 -9.08 -21.41 -9.35
N VAL A 206 -10.22 -21.82 -9.89
CA VAL A 206 -11.45 -21.97 -9.11
C VAL A 206 -11.51 -23.41 -8.62
N VAL A 207 -11.32 -23.61 -7.32
CA VAL A 207 -11.35 -24.93 -6.67
C VAL A 207 -12.79 -25.41 -6.55
N SER A 208 -13.69 -24.53 -6.12
CA SER A 208 -15.12 -24.82 -6.05
C SER A 208 -15.93 -23.53 -6.13
N ILE A 209 -17.12 -23.61 -6.72
CA ILE A 209 -18.08 -22.52 -6.72
C ILE A 209 -19.51 -23.09 -6.71
N GLY A 210 -20.38 -22.56 -5.86
CA GLY A 210 -21.75 -23.05 -5.71
C GLY A 210 -22.60 -22.19 -4.78
N THR A 211 -23.91 -22.41 -4.83
CA THR A 211 -24.88 -21.70 -3.98
C THR A 211 -25.22 -22.57 -2.76
N GLU A 212 -25.14 -21.99 -1.57
CA GLU A 212 -25.59 -22.54 -0.29
C GLU A 212 -26.82 -21.76 0.23
N GLY A 213 -27.38 -22.17 1.36
CA GLY A 213 -28.51 -21.49 2.00
C GLY A 213 -29.88 -21.98 1.52
N THR A 214 -30.91 -21.16 1.72
CA THR A 214 -32.28 -21.43 1.24
C THR A 214 -32.58 -20.66 -0.04
N ALA A 215 -33.71 -20.95 -0.69
CA ALA A 215 -34.14 -20.20 -1.88
C ALA A 215 -34.41 -18.72 -1.58
N GLU A 216 -34.83 -18.40 -0.35
CA GLU A 216 -35.12 -17.05 0.13
C GLU A 216 -33.88 -16.30 0.61
N GLN A 217 -32.82 -17.03 0.99
CA GLN A 217 -31.54 -16.47 1.45
C GLN A 217 -30.37 -17.21 0.78
N PRO A 218 -30.24 -17.11 -0.55
CA PRO A 218 -29.18 -17.77 -1.28
C PRO A 218 -27.83 -17.13 -0.96
N LEU A 219 -26.82 -17.97 -0.76
CA LEU A 219 -25.45 -17.57 -0.45
C LEU A 219 -24.51 -18.08 -1.54
N GLY A 220 -23.87 -17.17 -2.29
CA GLY A 220 -22.83 -17.54 -3.24
C GLY A 220 -21.53 -17.85 -2.51
N VAL A 221 -21.00 -19.07 -2.68
CA VAL A 221 -19.77 -19.53 -2.03
C VAL A 221 -18.75 -19.93 -3.09
N SER A 222 -17.55 -19.37 -3.00
CA SER A 222 -16.45 -19.66 -3.93
C SER A 222 -15.14 -19.89 -3.18
N ASN A 223 -14.38 -20.88 -3.64
CA ASN A 223 -13.02 -21.15 -3.21
C ASN A 223 -12.11 -21.07 -4.43
N TRP A 224 -11.11 -20.18 -4.37
CA TRP A 224 -10.23 -19.91 -5.49
C TRP A 224 -8.83 -19.52 -5.04
N ARG A 225 -7.88 -19.72 -5.96
CA ARG A 225 -6.46 -19.58 -5.71
C ARG A 225 -5.79 -18.79 -6.82
N PHE A 226 -4.77 -18.06 -6.44
CA PHE A 226 -3.82 -17.46 -7.38
C PHE A 226 -2.49 -17.26 -6.67
N SER A 227 -1.47 -16.87 -7.44
CA SER A 227 -0.20 -16.45 -6.88
C SER A 227 0.32 -15.20 -7.54
N ASN A 228 0.92 -14.32 -6.75
CA ASN A 228 1.72 -13.19 -7.22
C ASN A 228 3.20 -13.49 -7.02
N ALA A 229 4.01 -13.24 -8.04
CA ALA A 229 5.46 -13.33 -7.97
C ALA A 229 6.09 -11.96 -8.17
N GLY A 230 7.30 -11.79 -7.63
CA GLY A 230 8.07 -10.56 -7.76
C GLY A 230 9.55 -10.83 -7.94
N SER A 231 10.20 -9.99 -8.74
CA SER A 231 11.65 -10.02 -8.99
C SER A 231 12.49 -9.38 -7.86
N GLY A 232 11.84 -9.00 -6.75
CA GLY A 232 12.45 -8.37 -5.59
C GLY A 232 12.00 -6.93 -5.32
N VAL A 233 11.38 -6.30 -6.32
CA VAL A 233 10.75 -4.97 -6.18
C VAL A 233 9.49 -5.03 -5.32
N VAL A 234 8.69 -6.09 -5.46
CA VAL A 234 7.39 -6.22 -4.79
C VAL A 234 7.56 -6.38 -3.28
N GLU A 235 7.35 -5.31 -2.51
CA GLU A 235 7.54 -5.30 -1.04
C GLU A 235 6.63 -6.26 -0.29
N ALA A 236 5.42 -6.48 -0.82
CA ALA A 236 4.49 -7.45 -0.25
C ALA A 236 5.18 -8.80 -0.01
N LEU A 237 6.11 -9.17 -0.90
CA LEU A 237 6.90 -10.39 -0.87
C LEU A 237 8.27 -10.22 -0.22
N SER A 238 9.04 -9.22 -0.67
CA SER A 238 10.44 -9.08 -0.23
C SER A 238 10.55 -8.71 1.25
N ARG A 239 9.51 -8.08 1.82
CA ARG A 239 9.47 -7.57 3.20
C ARG A 239 8.27 -8.13 4.00
N TRP A 240 7.86 -9.35 3.68
CA TRP A 240 6.67 -10.03 4.22
C TRP A 240 6.47 -9.97 5.75
N LEU A 241 7.53 -10.15 6.53
CA LEU A 241 7.47 -10.07 7.99
C LEU A 241 7.52 -8.63 8.50
N GLU A 242 8.28 -7.77 7.83
CA GLU A 242 8.44 -6.37 8.22
C GLU A 242 7.14 -5.57 8.02
N LEU A 243 6.36 -5.89 6.99
CA LEU A 243 5.10 -5.19 6.67
C LEU A 243 3.94 -5.52 7.62
N PHE A 244 4.08 -6.53 8.49
CA PHE A 244 3.09 -6.86 9.52
C PHE A 244 3.76 -7.01 10.90
N PRO A 245 4.16 -5.89 11.52
CA PRO A 245 4.92 -5.87 12.78
C PRO A 245 3.99 -6.05 13.99
N VAL A 246 3.25 -7.16 14.03
CA VAL A 246 2.24 -7.46 15.07
C VAL A 246 2.84 -7.44 16.48
N ASP A 247 4.06 -7.95 16.63
CA ASP A 247 4.82 -7.95 17.88
C ASP A 247 5.17 -6.53 18.37
N LYS A 248 5.17 -5.54 17.46
CA LYS A 248 5.42 -4.14 17.76
C LYS A 248 4.14 -3.34 18.03
N LEU A 249 2.95 -3.91 17.90
CA LEU A 249 1.71 -3.19 18.23
C LEU A 249 1.58 -2.90 19.74
N LEU A 250 2.27 -3.65 20.61
CA LEU A 250 2.41 -3.34 22.05
C LEU A 250 1.09 -2.99 22.77
N ARG A 251 0.00 -3.71 22.48
CA ARG A 251 -1.35 -3.46 23.06
C ARG A 251 -1.92 -2.07 22.76
N ARG A 252 -1.44 -1.42 21.71
CA ARG A 252 -1.85 -0.08 21.27
C ARG A 252 -2.48 -0.15 19.88
N GLU A 253 -3.50 0.66 19.65
CA GLU A 253 -4.07 0.86 18.31
C GLU A 253 -3.12 1.74 17.48
N ALA A 254 -2.67 1.22 16.33
CA ALA A 254 -2.05 1.98 15.26
C ALA A 254 -3.11 2.52 14.31
N SER A 255 -2.92 3.71 13.76
CA SER A 255 -3.86 4.30 12.80
C SER A 255 -3.13 5.16 11.78
N ILE A 256 -3.59 5.12 10.54
CA ILE A 256 -3.19 6.05 9.49
C ILE A 256 -4.43 6.47 8.70
N GLU A 257 -4.51 7.74 8.39
CA GLU A 257 -5.57 8.35 7.61
C GLU A 257 -4.95 9.17 6.50
N GLY A 258 -5.46 9.03 5.29
CA GLY A 258 -5.02 9.77 4.13
C GLY A 258 -6.18 10.16 3.25
N GLY A 259 -6.06 11.27 2.56
CA GLY A 259 -7.06 11.70 1.61
C GLY A 259 -6.48 12.60 0.53
N PHE A 260 -7.02 12.50 -0.67
CA PHE A 260 -6.71 13.40 -1.76
C PHE A 260 -7.97 14.02 -2.35
N ARG A 261 -7.79 15.21 -2.92
CA ARG A 261 -8.75 15.86 -3.79
C ARG A 261 -8.10 16.15 -5.12
N SER A 262 -8.80 15.87 -6.20
CA SER A 262 -8.26 16.13 -7.54
C SER A 262 -9.34 16.52 -8.53
N ASP A 263 -9.03 17.56 -9.31
CA ASP A 263 -9.85 18.04 -10.41
C ASP A 263 -8.96 18.40 -11.60
N SER A 264 -9.50 19.05 -12.62
CA SER A 264 -8.72 19.39 -13.82
C SER A 264 -7.60 20.41 -13.56
N GLN A 265 -7.61 21.11 -12.43
CA GLN A 265 -6.71 22.21 -12.08
C GLN A 265 -5.59 21.80 -11.13
N GLY A 266 -5.81 20.79 -10.28
CA GLY A 266 -4.78 20.39 -9.33
C GLY A 266 -5.07 19.15 -8.52
N ILE A 267 -4.07 18.81 -7.71
CA ILE A 267 -4.06 17.67 -6.80
C ILE A 267 -3.61 18.18 -5.42
N GLU A 268 -4.39 17.87 -4.39
CA GLU A 268 -4.02 18.06 -2.99
C GLU A 268 -4.11 16.72 -2.26
N VAL A 269 -3.12 16.41 -1.44
CA VAL A 269 -3.10 15.17 -0.62
C VAL A 269 -2.64 15.46 0.81
N LYS A 270 -3.24 14.77 1.77
CA LYS A 270 -2.90 14.81 3.19
C LYS A 270 -2.82 13.39 3.73
N VAL A 271 -1.82 13.13 4.57
CA VAL A 271 -1.67 11.87 5.30
C VAL A 271 -1.24 12.18 6.74
N ASP A 272 -1.87 11.53 7.71
CA ASP A 272 -1.51 11.59 9.12
C ASP A 272 -1.58 10.18 9.72
N GLY A 273 -0.60 9.79 10.51
CA GLY A 273 -0.61 8.47 11.13
C GLY A 273 0.33 8.33 12.31
N GLU A 274 0.05 7.31 13.10
CA GLU A 274 0.87 6.83 14.21
C GLU A 274 0.85 5.31 14.21
N LEU A 275 2.02 4.71 13.92
CA LEU A 275 2.14 3.27 13.69
C LEU A 275 3.55 2.75 14.01
N PRO A 276 3.72 1.45 14.32
CA PRO A 276 5.03 0.82 14.44
C PRO A 276 5.72 0.65 13.08
N GLY A 277 7.04 0.48 13.11
CA GLY A 277 7.83 0.18 11.92
C GLY A 277 8.40 1.40 11.19
N LEU A 278 8.20 2.63 11.68
CA LEU A 278 8.83 3.84 11.12
C LEU A 278 10.36 3.80 11.23
N SER A 279 10.87 3.14 12.27
CA SER A 279 12.30 2.88 12.44
C SER A 279 12.59 1.40 12.64
N ILE A 280 13.72 0.95 12.12
CA ILE A 280 14.18 -0.44 12.22
C ILE A 280 15.63 -0.50 12.69
N ASP A 281 16.01 -1.62 13.30
CA ASP A 281 17.39 -1.90 13.66
C ASP A 281 18.27 -1.97 12.40
N ALA A 282 19.42 -1.31 12.45
CA ALA A 282 20.41 -1.30 11.38
C ALA A 282 21.68 -2.08 11.72
N GLY A 283 21.75 -2.69 12.91
CA GLY A 283 22.92 -3.40 13.40
C GLY A 283 23.97 -2.47 14.02
N GLY A 284 24.82 -3.02 14.88
CA GLY A 284 25.92 -2.26 15.52
C GLY A 284 25.44 -1.12 16.42
N GLY A 285 24.22 -1.19 16.94
CA GLY A 285 23.61 -0.13 17.76
C GLY A 285 23.04 1.04 16.95
N LEU A 286 23.06 0.98 15.62
CA LEU A 286 22.42 1.96 14.75
C LEU A 286 20.97 1.58 14.49
N ARG A 287 20.14 2.59 14.25
CA ARG A 287 18.79 2.46 13.71
C ARG A 287 18.69 3.22 12.40
N ARG A 288 17.76 2.81 11.52
CA ARG A 288 17.43 3.55 10.30
C ARG A 288 15.94 3.86 10.23
N ILE A 289 15.58 4.92 9.52
CA ILE A 289 14.23 5.04 8.98
C ILE A 289 13.99 3.85 8.05
N LEU A 290 12.77 3.29 8.05
CA LEU A 290 12.45 2.14 7.22
C LEU A 290 12.84 2.41 5.76
N ASN A 291 13.38 1.38 5.11
CA ASN A 291 13.74 1.42 3.70
C ASN A 291 12.53 1.85 2.86
N HIS A 292 12.62 2.94 2.08
CA HIS A 292 11.48 3.39 1.26
C HIS A 292 10.98 2.24 0.36
N PRO A 293 9.68 1.89 0.38
CA PRO A 293 9.11 0.88 -0.51
C PRO A 293 9.18 1.36 -1.97
N LEU A 294 9.54 0.47 -2.89
CA LEU A 294 9.77 0.66 -4.31
C LEU A 294 8.48 0.67 -5.12
N ILE A 295 7.51 -0.21 -4.82
CA ILE A 295 6.25 -0.27 -5.56
C ILE A 295 5.54 1.10 -5.61
N PRO A 296 5.38 1.84 -4.50
CA PRO A 296 4.77 3.17 -4.55
C PRO A 296 5.53 4.15 -5.47
N LEU A 297 6.87 4.10 -5.48
CA LEU A 297 7.69 4.97 -6.33
C LEU A 297 7.51 4.61 -7.81
N ILE A 298 7.64 3.33 -8.15
CA ILE A 298 7.56 2.85 -9.53
C ILE A 298 6.17 3.08 -10.11
N HIS A 299 5.11 2.73 -9.37
CA HIS A 299 3.73 2.90 -9.83
C HIS A 299 3.38 4.39 -9.97
N HIS A 300 3.74 5.24 -8.99
CA HIS A 300 3.55 6.69 -9.12
C HIS A 300 4.37 7.27 -10.29
N GLY A 301 5.55 6.73 -10.55
CA GLY A 301 6.43 7.12 -11.65
C GLY A 301 5.89 6.86 -13.05
N ILE A 302 4.80 6.08 -13.19
CA ILE A 302 4.06 5.94 -14.46
C ILE A 302 3.41 7.30 -14.82
N ILE A 303 2.87 8.01 -13.83
CA ILE A 303 2.15 9.27 -14.03
C ILE A 303 2.98 10.52 -13.67
N GLY A 304 3.98 10.40 -12.79
CA GLY A 304 4.74 11.52 -12.25
C GLY A 304 5.65 12.26 -13.25
N LYS A 305 5.62 11.88 -14.53
CA LYS A 305 6.45 12.42 -15.61
C LYS A 305 5.66 13.26 -16.63
N TYR A 306 4.34 13.36 -16.48
CA TYR A 306 3.48 14.01 -17.49
C TYR A 306 3.64 15.53 -17.55
N ASN A 307 4.15 16.14 -16.48
CA ASN A 307 4.37 17.58 -16.40
C ASN A 307 5.75 17.85 -15.80
N ASP A 308 6.42 18.88 -16.30
CA ASP A 308 7.57 19.46 -15.62
C ASP A 308 7.11 20.20 -14.36
N PHE A 309 7.88 20.11 -13.29
CA PHE A 309 7.61 20.82 -12.04
C PHE A 309 8.91 21.20 -11.34
N ARG A 310 8.86 22.28 -10.57
CA ARG A 310 9.88 22.62 -9.58
C ARG A 310 9.49 22.07 -8.22
N VAL A 311 10.47 21.73 -7.41
CA VAL A 311 10.27 21.17 -6.07
C VAL A 311 10.41 22.27 -5.02
N ASP A 312 9.36 22.44 -4.22
CA ASP A 312 9.35 23.20 -2.97
C ASP A 312 8.94 22.26 -1.84
N SER A 313 9.94 21.55 -1.30
CA SER A 313 9.68 20.47 -0.35
C SER A 313 10.58 20.53 0.88
N GLN A 314 9.98 20.21 2.04
CA GLN A 314 10.69 20.10 3.30
C GLN A 314 10.37 18.78 4.01
N LEU A 315 11.40 18.10 4.51
CA LEU A 315 11.27 17.02 5.50
C LEU A 315 11.78 17.51 6.84
N THR A 316 10.99 17.29 7.89
CA THR A 316 11.39 17.46 9.30
C THR A 316 11.40 16.09 9.98
N LEU A 317 12.53 15.73 10.59
CA LEU A 317 12.68 14.53 11.41
C LEU A 317 13.00 14.93 12.84
N THR A 318 12.17 14.52 13.79
CA THR A 318 12.41 14.69 15.23
C THR A 318 12.78 13.34 15.84
N LEU A 319 14.03 13.24 16.31
CA LEU A 319 14.55 12.06 16.99
C LEU A 319 14.15 12.03 18.47
N PRO A 320 14.24 10.86 19.13
CA PRO A 320 14.07 10.78 20.58
C PRO A 320 15.19 11.54 21.31
N LYS A 321 14.90 12.07 22.50
CA LYS A 321 15.85 12.84 23.29
C LYS A 321 17.19 12.10 23.45
N GLY A 322 18.29 12.81 23.18
CA GLY A 322 19.65 12.28 23.27
C GLY A 322 20.14 11.55 22.01
N TYR A 323 19.28 11.22 21.05
CA TYR A 323 19.69 10.57 19.81
C TYR A 323 20.22 11.56 18.79
N LYS A 324 21.15 11.11 17.95
CA LYS A 324 21.77 11.90 16.88
C LYS A 324 21.82 11.14 15.56
N ILE A 325 21.68 11.87 14.45
CA ILE A 325 21.95 11.33 13.12
C ILE A 325 23.44 11.01 13.02
N ARG A 326 23.75 9.77 12.65
CA ARG A 326 25.12 9.26 12.43
C ARG A 326 25.50 9.32 10.96
N SER A 327 24.53 9.14 10.06
CA SER A 327 24.72 9.29 8.62
C SER A 327 23.42 9.71 7.96
N SER A 328 23.49 10.58 6.96
CA SER A 328 22.36 10.96 6.13
C SER A 328 22.84 11.31 4.73
N ALA A 329 22.26 10.68 3.71
CA ALA A 329 22.55 11.00 2.32
C ALA A 329 21.24 10.97 1.51
N PRO A 330 20.68 12.12 1.06
CA PRO A 330 21.21 13.49 1.20
C PRO A 330 21.41 14.00 2.64
N GLN A 331 22.35 14.94 2.83
CA GLN A 331 22.63 15.56 4.14
C GLN A 331 21.55 16.58 4.52
N TYR A 332 21.20 16.65 5.81
CA TYR A 332 20.27 17.66 6.34
C TYR A 332 20.85 19.07 6.22
N ARG A 333 19.97 20.07 6.10
CA ARG A 333 20.32 21.49 6.00
C ARG A 333 20.51 22.14 7.36
N THR A 334 19.60 21.86 8.28
CA THR A 334 19.61 22.46 9.61
C THR A 334 19.35 21.40 10.67
N GLN A 335 19.89 21.67 11.86
CA GLN A 335 19.68 20.89 13.06
C GLN A 335 19.44 21.84 14.22
N ASN A 336 18.42 21.55 15.01
CA ASN A 336 18.19 22.19 16.30
C ASN A 336 17.84 21.10 17.31
N GLN A 337 18.77 20.80 18.23
CA GLN A 337 18.65 19.67 19.17
C GLN A 337 18.39 18.36 18.41
N GLU A 338 17.31 17.64 18.74
CA GLU A 338 16.88 16.40 18.09
C GLU A 338 16.08 16.59 16.79
N THR A 339 15.82 17.83 16.36
CA THR A 339 15.08 18.12 15.12
C THR A 339 16.03 18.45 13.97
N TYR A 340 15.88 17.72 12.86
CA TYR A 340 16.66 17.85 11.64
C TYR A 340 15.76 18.19 10.46
N LYS A 341 16.22 19.06 9.55
CA LYS A 341 15.43 19.46 8.38
C LYS A 341 16.20 19.32 7.07
N TRP A 342 15.52 18.83 6.03
CA TRP A 342 16.01 18.75 4.66
C TRP A 342 15.12 19.59 3.75
N TYR A 343 15.74 20.44 2.93
CA TYR A 343 15.08 21.25 1.90
C TYR A 343 16.11 21.74 0.87
N GLY A 344 15.66 21.96 -0.37
CA GLY A 344 16.50 22.41 -1.48
C GLY A 344 17.69 21.48 -1.81
N GLY A 345 18.59 21.94 -2.69
CA GLY A 345 19.85 21.23 -3.03
C GLY A 345 19.65 19.77 -3.49
N SER A 346 20.49 18.87 -2.98
CA SER A 346 20.44 17.43 -3.29
C SER A 346 19.15 16.76 -2.80
N TYR A 347 18.54 17.25 -1.71
CA TYR A 347 17.26 16.74 -1.24
C TYR A 347 16.14 17.06 -2.24
N ALA A 348 16.05 18.30 -2.73
CA ALA A 348 15.04 18.66 -3.74
C ALA A 348 15.20 17.86 -5.04
N LYS A 349 16.44 17.59 -5.49
CA LYS A 349 16.72 16.71 -6.63
C LYS A 349 16.30 15.26 -6.36
N TRP A 350 16.52 14.77 -5.14
CA TRP A 350 16.07 13.44 -4.74
C TRP A 350 14.53 13.36 -4.71
N VAL A 351 13.84 14.39 -4.20
CA VAL A 351 12.37 14.48 -4.24
C VAL A 351 11.85 14.46 -5.68
N GLU A 352 12.44 15.27 -6.57
CA GLU A 352 12.09 15.25 -8.00
C GLU A 352 12.27 13.85 -8.60
N HIS A 353 13.41 13.22 -8.32
CA HIS A 353 13.75 11.87 -8.79
C HIS A 353 12.72 10.83 -8.36
N VAL A 354 12.36 10.79 -7.08
CA VAL A 354 11.40 9.78 -6.56
C VAL A 354 9.95 10.05 -6.99
N CYS A 355 9.53 11.31 -7.12
CA CYS A 355 8.22 11.66 -7.68
C CYS A 355 8.08 11.20 -9.15
N LYS A 356 9.19 11.15 -9.89
CA LYS A 356 9.29 10.62 -11.26
C LYS A 356 9.61 9.12 -11.31
N GLY A 357 9.51 8.40 -10.21
CA GLY A 357 9.67 6.94 -10.13
C GLY A 357 11.10 6.44 -9.95
N GLY A 358 12.04 7.34 -9.70
CA GLY A 358 13.39 6.98 -9.34
C GLY A 358 13.45 6.28 -7.97
N THR A 359 14.32 5.27 -7.84
CA THR A 359 14.44 4.43 -6.63
C THR A 359 15.75 4.66 -5.87
N GLY A 360 16.34 5.86 -6.02
CA GLY A 360 17.61 6.21 -5.40
C GLY A 360 17.50 6.21 -3.87
N GLN A 361 18.45 5.60 -3.18
CA GLN A 361 18.42 5.49 -1.72
C GLN A 361 18.61 6.87 -1.06
N PHE A 362 17.70 7.22 -0.16
CA PHE A 362 17.91 8.22 0.89
C PHE A 362 17.97 7.50 2.22
N GLU A 363 19.19 7.30 2.74
CA GLU A 363 19.40 6.62 4.01
C GLU A 363 19.60 7.63 5.13
N ILE A 364 18.92 7.40 6.26
CA ILE A 364 19.09 8.14 7.51
C ILE A 364 19.38 7.11 8.61
N LEU A 365 20.61 7.15 9.14
CA LEU A 365 21.05 6.32 10.27
C LEU A 365 21.18 7.19 11.52
N TYR A 366 20.70 6.70 12.65
CA TYR A 366 20.73 7.43 13.92
C TYR A 366 20.99 6.48 15.11
N ALA A 367 21.52 7.02 16.20
CA ALA A 367 21.77 6.28 17.44
C ALA A 367 21.81 7.22 18.65
N GLN A 368 21.72 6.67 19.86
CA GLN A 368 21.87 7.40 21.12
C GLN A 368 23.27 8.01 21.27
#